data_AF-A0A7Y8PN79-F1
#
_entry.id   AF-A0A7Y8PN79-F1
#
_cell.length_a   1.000
_cell.length_b   1.000
_cell.length_c   1.000
_cell.angle_alpha   90.00
_cell.angle_beta   90.00
_cell.angle_gamma   90.00
#
_symmetry.space_group_name_H-M   'P 1'
#
loop_
_entity.id
_entity.type
_entity.pdbx_description
1 polymer ?
#
loop_
_entity_poly.entity_id
_entity_poly.type
_entity_poly.pdbx_seq_one_letter_code
_entity_poly.pdbx_strand_id
1 'polypeptide(L)'
;MKYLSSFISIAVIAPLFSTSAFATTGYFMHAYSVKSQGNAGTAIANFQDSLTIASNPAGLSWLDKRVDAGLTIFSPDRESEITGNGYGANGQYDGNSRKYFVIPDVGYVHPVNEQVTAGIAVYGNGGMNTNYKNNPYAVYDNTGSAGISLTQAFISPALSWKYAENQSIALAANILYQRFSAQGFAGDFFGGASSNGAAISDRGNDDSYGVGARIGWSAKPNDKLTLGASYSSKINASRFKKYEGLFAKQGDFDVPESYGVGLNYQLTPALSVATDYLRINYSDVDSVGNKLDQLFANNKFGTTQGPGFGWDDINVYKISATYQASEKLTLRAGYSYNDQPVKNDQTFLNILAPGVVQEHLSVGATWQLDDQQNVSVAYTHALKETVQGNNSIPADFGGGEANLSMSQNILGVSYSLNF
;
A
#
# COMPACT_ATOMS: atom_id res chain seq x y z
N MET A 1 26.69 -8.56 26.15
CA MET A 1 26.99 -7.49 25.17
C MET A 1 27.56 -7.96 23.82
N LYS A 2 28.12 -9.18 23.67
CA LYS A 2 28.66 -9.65 22.36
C LYS A 2 27.65 -10.27 21.37
N TYR A 3 26.41 -10.54 21.79
CA TYR A 3 25.37 -11.11 20.92
C TYR A 3 24.36 -10.10 20.38
N LEU A 4 24.33 -8.87 20.94
CA LEU A 4 23.41 -7.81 20.49
C LEU A 4 23.85 -7.21 19.15
N SER A 5 25.16 -7.12 18.90
CA SER A 5 25.73 -6.56 17.67
C SER A 5 25.49 -7.43 16.44
N SER A 6 25.38 -8.75 16.59
CA SER A 6 25.16 -9.66 15.46
C SER A 6 23.70 -9.70 15.00
N PHE A 7 22.72 -9.47 15.89
CA PHE A 7 21.31 -9.36 15.51
C PHE A 7 20.99 -8.03 14.82
N ILE A 8 21.62 -6.93 15.25
CA ILE A 8 21.47 -5.61 14.61
C ILE A 8 22.03 -5.63 13.18
N SER A 9 23.14 -6.32 12.94
CA SER A 9 23.73 -6.43 11.60
C SER A 9 22.90 -7.27 10.62
N ILE A 10 22.09 -8.23 11.09
CA ILE A 10 21.19 -9.01 10.23
C ILE A 10 19.89 -8.23 9.94
N ALA A 11 19.36 -7.49 10.92
CA ALA A 11 18.17 -6.65 10.74
C ALA A 11 18.40 -5.45 9.80
N VAL A 12 19.65 -4.94 9.71
CA VAL A 12 20.00 -3.83 8.81
C VAL A 12 20.29 -4.29 7.37
N ILE A 13 20.61 -5.56 7.14
CA ILE A 13 20.96 -6.08 5.79
C ILE A 13 19.77 -6.76 5.08
N ALA A 14 18.71 -7.13 5.82
CA ALA A 14 17.50 -7.73 5.25
C ALA A 14 16.63 -6.85 4.32
N PRO A 15 16.71 -5.49 4.24
CA PRO A 15 15.86 -4.74 3.31
C PRO A 15 16.28 -4.83 1.83
N LEU A 16 17.49 -5.32 1.52
CA LEU A 16 18.03 -5.28 0.14
C LEU A 16 17.53 -6.40 -0.78
N PHE A 17 16.74 -7.35 -0.25
CA PHE A 17 16.08 -8.41 -1.04
C PHE A 17 14.55 -8.35 -0.94
N SER A 18 13.98 -7.15 -0.78
CA SER A 18 12.52 -6.97 -0.89
C SER A 18 12.05 -7.25 -2.32
N THR A 19 11.17 -8.23 -2.47
CA THR A 19 10.63 -8.64 -3.77
C THR A 19 9.20 -8.13 -3.93
N SER A 20 9.05 -6.85 -4.28
CA SER A 20 7.80 -6.17 -4.61
C SER A 20 6.75 -6.12 -3.46
N ALA A 21 6.40 -4.90 -3.03
CA ALA A 21 5.31 -4.62 -2.07
C ALA A 21 4.01 -4.27 -2.84
N PHE A 22 2.83 -4.43 -2.24
CA PHE A 22 1.55 -4.50 -2.99
C PHE A 22 0.36 -3.69 -2.46
N ALA A 23 -0.50 -3.37 -3.42
CA ALA A 23 -1.81 -2.74 -3.40
C ALA A 23 -2.90 -3.57 -2.73
N THR A 24 -3.64 -3.00 -1.80
CA THR A 24 -4.86 -3.58 -1.19
C THR A 24 -5.87 -2.47 -0.82
N THR A 25 -5.60 -1.21 -1.17
CA THR A 25 -6.54 -0.08 -1.05
C THR A 25 -6.06 0.95 -2.06
N GLY A 26 -6.37 0.74 -3.34
CA GLY A 26 -5.48 1.24 -4.40
C GLY A 26 -4.08 0.64 -4.23
N TYR A 27 -3.01 1.38 -4.56
CA TYR A 27 -1.64 0.85 -4.45
C TYR A 27 -1.07 0.85 -3.02
N PHE A 28 -1.78 1.38 -2.03
CA PHE A 28 -1.37 1.32 -0.63
C PHE A 28 -1.61 -0.06 -0.01
N MET A 29 -0.83 -0.40 1.01
CA MET A 29 -1.07 -1.59 1.85
C MET A 29 -2.31 -1.40 2.75
N HIS A 30 -3.01 -2.50 3.01
CA HIS A 30 -4.23 -2.61 3.82
C HIS A 30 -3.90 -2.42 5.29
N ALA A 31 -2.75 -2.94 5.68
CA ALA A 31 -2.18 -2.91 7.01
C ALA A 31 -0.66 -2.92 6.92
N TYR A 32 0.00 -2.31 7.91
CA TYR A 32 1.47 -2.20 7.97
C TYR A 32 2.12 -3.13 9.00
N SER A 33 1.32 -3.92 9.72
CA SER A 33 1.79 -4.94 10.65
C SER A 33 0.87 -6.15 10.63
N VAL A 34 1.36 -7.32 11.05
CA VAL A 34 0.53 -8.53 11.12
C VAL A 34 -0.63 -8.39 12.12
N LYS A 35 -0.45 -7.66 13.22
CA LYS A 35 -1.54 -7.43 14.19
C LYS A 35 -2.60 -6.48 13.67
N SER A 36 -2.20 -5.43 12.94
CA SER A 36 -3.15 -4.55 12.26
C SER A 36 -3.83 -5.27 11.10
N GLN A 37 -3.14 -6.15 10.37
CA GLN A 37 -3.73 -7.01 9.34
C GLN A 37 -4.85 -7.87 9.92
N GLY A 38 -4.64 -8.52 11.07
CA GLY A 38 -5.69 -9.32 11.73
C GLY A 38 -6.92 -8.49 12.17
N ASN A 39 -6.77 -7.17 12.28
CA ASN A 39 -7.80 -6.19 12.62
C ASN A 39 -8.29 -5.40 11.40
N ALA A 40 -8.23 -5.97 10.20
CA ALA A 40 -8.63 -5.31 8.96
C ALA A 40 -8.00 -3.93 8.73
N GLY A 41 -6.77 -3.75 9.22
CA GLY A 41 -6.00 -2.52 9.07
C GLY A 41 -6.37 -1.40 10.04
N THR A 42 -7.20 -1.64 11.08
CA THR A 42 -7.40 -0.64 12.13
C THR A 42 -6.13 -0.46 12.97
N ALA A 43 -5.64 0.77 13.05
CA ALA A 43 -4.36 1.10 13.68
C ALA A 43 -4.23 2.56 14.12
N ILE A 44 -5.11 3.49 13.68
CA ILE A 44 -4.98 4.92 14.01
C ILE A 44 -5.17 5.19 15.51
N ALA A 45 -6.06 4.43 16.17
CA ALA A 45 -6.28 4.47 17.61
C ALA A 45 -6.07 3.11 18.30
N ASN A 46 -5.57 2.11 17.56
CA ASN A 46 -5.39 0.74 18.02
C ASN A 46 -3.89 0.38 18.01
N PHE A 47 -3.17 0.84 19.03
CA PHE A 47 -1.71 0.73 19.13
C PHE A 47 -1.30 -0.66 19.62
N GLN A 48 -0.88 -1.54 18.72
CA GLN A 48 -0.63 -2.96 19.03
C GLN A 48 0.85 -3.37 19.01
N ASP A 49 1.66 -2.65 18.24
CA ASP A 49 3.07 -2.93 17.97
C ASP A 49 3.82 -1.68 17.50
N SER A 50 5.15 -1.79 17.39
CA SER A 50 6.05 -0.71 16.95
C SER A 50 5.74 -0.18 15.54
N LEU A 51 5.08 -0.95 14.69
CA LEU A 51 4.65 -0.52 13.35
C LEU A 51 3.47 0.47 13.42
N THR A 52 2.97 0.81 14.61
CA THR A 52 2.10 1.97 14.80
C THR A 52 2.68 3.25 14.20
N ILE A 53 4.00 3.41 14.11
CA ILE A 53 4.67 4.51 13.40
C ILE A 53 4.15 4.68 11.96
N ALA A 54 3.86 3.57 11.28
CA ALA A 54 3.36 3.56 9.92
C ALA A 54 1.91 4.03 9.79
N SER A 55 1.13 4.00 10.87
CA SER A 55 -0.29 4.39 10.87
C SER A 55 -0.53 5.69 11.64
N ASN A 56 -0.08 5.75 12.89
CA ASN A 56 -0.11 6.92 13.76
C ASN A 56 1.09 6.90 14.73
N PRO A 57 2.14 7.70 14.50
CA PRO A 57 3.33 7.69 15.36
C PRO A 57 3.08 8.13 16.81
N ALA A 58 1.94 8.78 17.11
CA ALA A 58 1.58 9.12 18.49
C ALA A 58 1.29 7.88 19.35
N GLY A 59 1.05 6.74 18.70
CA GLY A 59 0.95 5.41 19.32
C GLY A 59 2.18 5.02 20.13
N LEU A 60 3.37 5.52 19.78
CA LEU A 60 4.63 5.23 20.47
C LEU A 60 4.60 5.56 21.97
N SER A 61 3.89 6.62 22.36
CA SER A 61 3.79 7.02 23.78
C SER A 61 3.00 6.03 24.65
N TRP A 62 2.39 5.01 24.06
CA TRP A 62 1.60 3.98 24.74
C TRP A 62 2.22 2.59 24.65
N LEU A 63 3.45 2.49 24.14
CA LEU A 63 4.17 1.24 23.97
C LEU A 63 5.44 1.25 24.80
N ASP A 64 5.71 0.12 25.45
CA ASP A 64 6.99 -0.12 26.11
C ASP A 64 8.10 -0.38 25.10
N LYS A 65 9.33 -0.48 25.61
CA LYS A 65 10.49 -0.83 24.80
C LYS A 65 10.28 -2.20 24.16
N ARG A 66 10.31 -2.24 22.83
CA ARG A 66 10.00 -3.46 22.09
C ARG A 66 10.61 -3.47 20.70
N VAL A 67 10.81 -4.67 20.17
CA VAL A 67 11.05 -4.94 18.74
C VAL A 67 9.89 -5.78 18.22
N ASP A 68 9.39 -5.44 17.04
CA ASP A 68 8.45 -6.29 16.31
C ASP A 68 9.00 -6.55 14.92
N ALA A 69 8.93 -7.80 14.46
CA ALA A 69 9.33 -8.20 13.12
C ALA A 69 8.26 -9.10 12.51
N GLY A 70 7.84 -8.77 11.29
CA GLY A 70 6.80 -9.46 10.55
C GLY A 70 7.26 -9.89 9.17
N LEU A 71 6.59 -10.92 8.67
CA LEU A 71 6.70 -11.38 7.29
C LEU A 71 5.30 -11.68 6.76
N THR A 72 4.93 -11.02 5.67
CA THR A 72 3.64 -11.19 5.03
C THR A 72 3.83 -11.79 3.64
N ILE A 73 3.10 -12.88 3.36
CA ILE A 73 2.95 -13.46 2.02
C ILE A 73 1.67 -12.90 1.41
N PHE A 74 1.82 -12.20 0.31
CA PHE A 74 0.73 -11.63 -0.47
C PHE A 74 0.55 -12.41 -1.76
N SER A 75 -0.70 -12.80 -2.05
CA SER A 75 -1.08 -13.54 -3.25
C SER A 75 -2.31 -12.91 -3.91
N PRO A 76 -2.09 -12.03 -4.90
CA PRO A 76 -3.16 -11.42 -5.67
C PRO A 76 -3.54 -12.31 -6.86
N ASP A 77 -4.82 -12.28 -7.20
CA ASP A 77 -5.38 -12.84 -8.43
C ASP A 77 -5.95 -11.70 -9.28
N ARG A 78 -5.40 -11.50 -10.49
CA ARG A 78 -5.69 -10.39 -11.41
C ARG A 78 -6.09 -10.92 -12.77
N GLU A 79 -7.29 -10.56 -13.19
CA GLU A 79 -7.83 -10.92 -14.50
C GLU A 79 -8.23 -9.63 -15.23
N SER A 80 -8.04 -9.64 -16.55
CA SER A 80 -8.59 -8.61 -17.41
C SER A 80 -9.22 -9.22 -18.65
N GLU A 81 -10.36 -8.69 -19.07
CA GLU A 81 -11.05 -9.09 -20.28
C GLU A 81 -11.14 -7.90 -21.23
N ILE A 82 -10.86 -8.11 -22.51
CA ILE A 82 -11.14 -7.13 -23.56
C ILE A 82 -12.28 -7.63 -24.43
N THR A 83 -13.26 -6.78 -24.69
CA THR A 83 -14.42 -7.09 -25.53
C THR A 83 -14.74 -5.96 -26.51
N GLY A 84 -15.33 -6.30 -27.65
CA GLY A 84 -15.77 -5.31 -28.65
C GLY A 84 -14.65 -4.54 -29.36
N ASN A 85 -13.38 -4.91 -29.18
CA ASN A 85 -12.26 -4.20 -29.79
C ASN A 85 -12.12 -4.50 -31.29
N GLY A 86 -12.08 -3.45 -32.10
CA GLY A 86 -12.03 -3.51 -33.56
C GLY A 86 -10.67 -3.90 -34.15
N TYR A 87 -9.60 -3.87 -33.36
CA TYR A 87 -8.26 -4.28 -33.79
C TYR A 87 -7.94 -5.74 -33.43
N GLY A 88 -8.88 -6.45 -32.82
CA GLY A 88 -8.73 -7.86 -32.48
C GLY A 88 -8.07 -8.13 -31.13
N ALA A 89 -8.06 -7.16 -30.21
CA ALA A 89 -7.56 -7.35 -28.84
C ALA A 89 -8.49 -8.17 -27.94
N ASN A 90 -9.62 -8.69 -28.46
CA ASN A 90 -10.61 -9.39 -27.63
C ASN A 90 -10.03 -10.67 -27.01
N GLY A 91 -10.25 -10.85 -25.72
CA GLY A 91 -9.75 -12.02 -25.01
C GLY A 91 -9.74 -11.88 -23.50
N GLN A 92 -9.36 -12.97 -22.85
CA GLN A 92 -9.17 -13.09 -21.41
C GLN A 92 -7.68 -13.17 -21.12
N TYR A 93 -7.21 -12.35 -20.17
CA TYR A 93 -5.80 -12.17 -19.87
C TYR A 93 -5.53 -12.35 -18.38
N ASP A 94 -4.61 -13.25 -18.06
CA ASP A 94 -4.16 -13.54 -16.69
C ASP A 94 -2.92 -12.71 -16.35
N GLY A 95 -3.03 -11.85 -15.34
CA GLY A 95 -1.96 -10.98 -14.87
C GLY A 95 -1.06 -11.62 -13.80
N ASN A 96 -1.14 -12.94 -13.61
CA ASN A 96 -0.66 -13.67 -12.44
C ASN A 96 0.59 -14.52 -12.69
N SER A 97 1.41 -14.19 -13.70
CA SER A 97 2.65 -14.95 -13.95
C SER A 97 3.59 -14.98 -12.73
N ARG A 98 3.47 -13.98 -11.85
CA ARG A 98 3.99 -14.02 -10.47
C ARG A 98 2.82 -14.01 -9.49
N LYS A 99 2.80 -15.01 -8.60
CA LYS A 99 1.66 -15.29 -7.69
C LYS A 99 1.91 -14.98 -6.23
N TYR A 100 3.17 -14.93 -5.81
CA TYR A 100 3.54 -14.76 -4.41
C TYR A 100 4.58 -13.66 -4.26
N PHE A 101 4.35 -12.87 -3.22
CA PHE A 101 5.15 -11.71 -2.87
C PHE A 101 5.39 -11.71 -1.37
N VAL A 102 6.62 -11.41 -0.98
CA VAL A 102 7.06 -11.50 0.41
C VAL A 102 7.40 -10.10 0.89
N ILE A 103 6.71 -9.66 1.93
CA ILE A 103 6.75 -8.30 2.45
C ILE A 103 7.22 -8.37 3.90
N PRO A 104 8.49 -8.06 4.19
CA PRO A 104 8.97 -7.95 5.55
C PRO A 104 8.60 -6.60 6.16
N ASP A 105 8.38 -6.60 7.47
CA ASP A 105 8.22 -5.40 8.28
C ASP A 105 9.02 -5.53 9.58
N VAL A 106 9.58 -4.43 10.06
CA VAL A 106 10.27 -4.38 11.36
C VAL A 106 10.08 -3.02 12.00
N GLY A 107 9.93 -3.01 13.32
CA GLY A 107 9.90 -1.79 14.09
C GLY A 107 10.58 -1.93 15.44
N TYR A 108 10.98 -0.78 15.98
CA TYR A 108 11.61 -0.68 17.28
C TYR A 108 11.07 0.55 18.02
N VAL A 109 10.77 0.37 19.30
CA VAL A 109 10.35 1.43 20.23
C VAL A 109 11.37 1.55 21.35
N HIS A 110 11.73 2.79 21.67
CA HIS A 110 12.64 3.12 22.75
C HIS A 110 12.12 4.31 23.55
N PRO A 111 11.52 4.08 24.74
CA PRO A 111 11.23 5.13 25.69
C PRO A 111 12.54 5.83 26.09
N VAL A 112 12.64 7.12 25.79
CA VAL A 112 13.82 7.93 26.10
C VAL A 112 13.72 8.45 27.54
N ASN A 113 12.51 8.85 27.93
CA ASN A 113 12.13 9.23 29.29
C ASN A 113 10.60 9.05 29.46
N GLU A 114 10.04 9.54 30.57
CA GLU A 114 8.61 9.40 30.89
C GLU A 114 7.65 10.09 29.90
N GLN A 115 8.13 11.08 29.13
CA GLN A 115 7.33 11.85 28.20
C GLN A 115 7.69 11.62 26.74
N VAL A 116 8.92 11.21 26.44
CA VAL A 116 9.44 11.11 25.07
C VAL A 116 9.77 9.66 24.74
N THR A 117 9.20 9.19 23.63
CA THR A 117 9.49 7.88 23.06
C THR A 117 10.00 8.06 21.64
N ALA A 118 11.15 7.45 21.34
CA ALA A 118 11.69 7.37 19.99
C ALA A 118 11.34 6.01 19.37
N GLY A 119 11.23 5.96 18.05
CA GLY A 119 11.04 4.71 17.34
C GLY A 119 11.51 4.78 15.90
N ILE A 120 11.62 3.61 15.29
CA ILE A 120 11.89 3.47 13.86
C ILE A 120 11.09 2.29 13.32
N ALA A 121 10.50 2.45 12.14
CA ALA A 121 9.82 1.39 11.41
C ALA A 121 10.38 1.27 9.99
N VAL A 122 10.50 0.05 9.47
CA VAL A 122 10.81 -0.27 8.08
C VAL A 122 9.73 -1.19 7.56
N TYR A 123 9.01 -0.76 6.52
CA TYR A 123 7.81 -1.45 6.04
C TYR A 123 7.55 -1.14 4.56
N GLY A 124 6.75 -1.99 3.91
CA GLY A 124 6.20 -1.67 2.59
C GLY A 124 5.08 -0.64 2.71
N ASN A 125 5.15 0.47 1.97
CA ASN A 125 4.01 1.40 1.89
C ASN A 125 2.93 0.88 0.95
N GLY A 126 3.34 0.15 -0.09
CA GLY A 126 2.49 -0.27 -1.17
C GLY A 126 3.28 -0.69 -2.41
N GLY A 127 2.56 -0.93 -3.49
CA GLY A 127 3.13 -1.19 -4.80
C GLY A 127 2.16 -1.97 -5.68
N MET A 128 2.60 -2.44 -6.83
CA MET A 128 1.70 -3.00 -7.83
C MET A 128 2.49 -3.91 -8.77
N ASN A 129 1.94 -5.07 -9.11
CA ASN A 129 2.56 -5.92 -10.11
C ASN A 129 1.52 -6.63 -10.96
N THR A 130 1.75 -6.57 -12.26
CA THR A 130 1.08 -7.39 -13.26
C THR A 130 2.14 -8.03 -14.12
N ASN A 131 1.87 -9.24 -14.57
CA ASN A 131 2.67 -9.86 -15.61
C ASN A 131 1.80 -10.82 -16.42
N TYR A 132 1.42 -10.35 -17.61
CA TYR A 132 0.59 -11.02 -18.58
C TYR A 132 1.46 -11.77 -19.59
N LYS A 133 1.43 -13.10 -19.55
CA LYS A 133 2.11 -13.95 -20.56
C LYS A 133 1.55 -13.72 -21.95
N ASN A 134 0.23 -13.68 -22.04
CA ASN A 134 -0.49 -13.26 -23.24
C ASN A 134 -0.64 -11.76 -23.15
N ASN A 135 0.04 -11.00 -24.00
CA ASN A 135 0.07 -9.55 -23.91
C ASN A 135 -1.29 -8.95 -24.37
N PRO A 136 -2.02 -8.25 -23.48
CA PRO A 136 -3.28 -7.59 -23.84
C PRO A 136 -3.09 -6.46 -24.85
N TYR A 137 -1.85 -5.98 -25.02
CA TYR A 137 -1.48 -4.93 -25.96
C TYR A 137 -0.79 -5.45 -27.22
N ALA A 138 -0.77 -6.77 -27.46
CA ALA A 138 -0.05 -7.38 -28.59
C ALA A 138 -0.47 -6.82 -29.95
N VAL A 139 -1.76 -6.49 -30.14
CA VAL A 139 -2.29 -5.95 -31.39
C VAL A 139 -1.80 -4.52 -31.70
N TYR A 140 -1.17 -3.85 -30.73
CA TYR A 140 -0.64 -2.48 -30.86
C TYR A 140 0.88 -2.48 -31.06
N ASP A 141 1.37 -3.36 -31.95
CA ASP A 141 2.79 -3.56 -32.27
C ASP A 141 3.67 -3.99 -31.09
N ASN A 142 3.09 -4.67 -30.10
CA ASN A 142 3.80 -5.16 -28.93
C ASN A 142 4.05 -6.67 -29.01
N THR A 143 5.14 -7.11 -28.40
CA THR A 143 5.51 -8.53 -28.35
C THR A 143 5.92 -8.93 -26.93
N GLY A 144 6.06 -10.23 -26.70
CA GLY A 144 6.44 -10.77 -25.39
C GLY A 144 5.34 -10.62 -24.33
N SER A 145 5.72 -10.63 -23.06
CA SER A 145 4.81 -10.41 -21.93
C SER A 145 4.68 -8.93 -21.59
N ALA A 146 3.51 -8.50 -21.13
CA ALA A 146 3.30 -7.13 -20.65
C ALA A 146 3.04 -7.04 -19.15
N GLY A 147 3.42 -5.93 -18.53
CA GLY A 147 3.12 -5.67 -17.13
C GLY A 147 4.00 -4.60 -16.51
N ILE A 148 3.72 -4.31 -15.25
CA ILE A 148 4.50 -3.36 -14.43
C ILE A 148 4.91 -3.99 -13.10
N SER A 149 5.93 -3.42 -12.47
CA SER A 149 6.30 -3.69 -11.08
C SER A 149 6.65 -2.39 -10.38
N LEU A 150 5.74 -1.87 -9.57
CA LEU A 150 5.99 -0.78 -8.62
C LEU A 150 6.22 -1.37 -7.22
N THR A 151 7.22 -0.89 -6.50
CA THR A 151 7.52 -1.28 -5.12
C THR A 151 7.82 -0.04 -4.32
N GLN A 152 7.19 0.14 -3.15
CA GLN A 152 7.47 1.24 -2.25
C GLN A 152 7.82 0.72 -0.85
N ALA A 153 9.00 1.08 -0.36
CA ALA A 153 9.49 0.76 0.98
C ALA A 153 9.79 2.05 1.73
N PHE A 154 9.36 2.13 2.98
CA PHE A 154 9.56 3.28 3.85
C PHE A 154 10.50 2.94 5.00
N ILE A 155 11.35 3.89 5.35
CA ILE A 155 12.06 3.93 6.63
C ILE A 155 11.54 5.16 7.37
N SER A 156 10.90 4.94 8.52
CA SER A 156 10.22 5.98 9.28
C SER A 156 10.78 6.09 10.71
N PRO A 157 11.86 6.85 10.95
CA PRO A 157 12.19 7.30 12.30
C PRO A 157 11.11 8.27 12.81
N ALA A 158 10.78 8.16 14.11
CA ALA A 158 9.72 8.93 14.74
C ALA A 158 10.07 9.32 16.19
N LEU A 159 9.53 10.45 16.61
CA LEU A 159 9.55 10.92 17.99
C LEU A 159 8.11 11.23 18.42
N SER A 160 7.71 10.66 19.55
CA SER A 160 6.42 10.90 20.18
C SER A 160 6.61 11.57 21.53
N TRP A 161 5.81 12.60 21.78
CA TRP A 161 5.79 13.37 23.02
C TRP A 161 4.42 13.25 23.68
N LYS A 162 4.41 12.64 24.86
CA LYS A 162 3.29 12.58 25.79
C LYS A 162 3.26 13.88 26.61
N TYR A 163 2.64 14.91 26.04
CA TYR A 163 2.59 16.26 26.63
C TYR A 163 1.55 16.38 27.76
N ALA A 164 0.65 15.40 27.89
CA ALA A 164 -0.27 15.26 29.01
C ALA A 164 -0.41 13.78 29.37
N GLU A 165 -0.92 13.49 30.57
CA GLU A 165 -1.07 12.11 31.06
C GLU A 165 -1.89 11.21 30.12
N ASN A 166 -2.85 11.80 29.41
CA ASN A 166 -3.77 11.14 28.52
C ASN A 166 -3.63 11.54 27.04
N GLN A 167 -2.61 12.31 26.65
CA GLN A 167 -2.46 12.76 25.25
C GLN A 167 -1.02 12.71 24.76
N SER A 168 -0.85 12.39 23.48
CA SER A 168 0.43 12.42 22.79
C SER A 168 0.33 13.03 21.40
N ILE A 169 1.43 13.63 20.96
CA ILE A 169 1.65 14.09 19.59
C ILE A 169 2.99 13.52 19.10
N ALA A 170 3.10 13.22 17.82
CA ALA A 170 4.33 12.68 17.26
C ALA A 170 4.60 13.20 15.85
N LEU A 171 5.88 13.16 15.49
CA LEU A 171 6.37 13.44 14.16
C LEU A 171 7.25 12.26 13.70
N ALA A 172 7.03 11.81 12.47
CA ALA A 172 7.86 10.84 11.78
C ALA A 172 8.35 11.41 10.45
N ALA A 173 9.60 11.10 10.09
CA ALA A 173 10.12 11.37 8.74
C ALA A 173 9.93 10.11 7.90
N ASN A 174 9.14 10.16 6.84
CA ASN A 174 8.92 9.03 5.95
C ASN A 174 9.94 9.08 4.81
N ILE A 175 11.00 8.29 4.93
CA ILE A 175 12.04 8.17 3.89
C ILE A 175 11.58 7.10 2.91
N LEU A 176 11.25 7.53 1.68
CA LEU A 176 10.76 6.69 0.61
C LEU A 176 11.94 6.15 -0.21
N TYR A 177 11.89 4.84 -0.47
CA TYR A 177 12.55 4.19 -1.60
C TYR A 177 11.47 3.53 -2.46
N GLN A 178 11.46 3.84 -3.75
CA GLN A 178 10.61 3.15 -4.71
C GLN A 178 11.37 2.67 -5.92
N ARG A 179 10.91 1.55 -6.47
CA ARG A 179 11.44 0.94 -7.67
C ARG A 179 10.31 0.66 -8.65
N PHE A 180 10.54 0.98 -9.91
CA PHE A 180 9.58 0.76 -10.98
C PHE A 180 10.21 0.02 -12.16
N SER A 181 9.44 -0.87 -12.78
CA SER A 181 9.71 -1.37 -14.12
C SER A 181 8.41 -1.58 -14.89
N ALA A 182 8.49 -1.44 -16.20
CA ALA A 182 7.42 -1.66 -17.17
C ALA A 182 7.98 -2.47 -18.34
N GLN A 183 7.16 -3.36 -18.90
CA GLN A 183 7.55 -4.19 -20.03
C GLN A 183 6.36 -4.48 -20.95
N GLY A 184 6.65 -4.73 -22.23
CA GLY A 184 5.70 -5.26 -23.21
C GLY A 184 4.70 -4.25 -23.79
N PHE A 185 4.98 -2.95 -23.73
CA PHE A 185 4.16 -1.91 -24.37
C PHE A 185 5.00 -0.78 -25.02
N ALA A 186 6.15 -1.11 -25.60
CA ALA A 186 7.06 -0.17 -26.28
C ALA A 186 6.82 -0.04 -27.81
N GLY A 187 5.80 -0.68 -28.36
CA GLY A 187 5.46 -0.66 -29.79
C GLY A 187 5.05 0.72 -30.29
N ASP A 188 5.00 0.89 -31.61
CA ASP A 188 4.86 2.19 -32.27
C ASP A 188 3.56 2.94 -31.92
N PHE A 189 2.47 2.23 -31.61
CA PHE A 189 1.23 2.84 -31.08
C PHE A 189 1.48 3.62 -29.79
N PHE A 190 2.01 2.95 -28.76
CA PHE A 190 2.30 3.57 -27.47
C PHE A 190 3.50 4.52 -27.56
N GLY A 191 4.50 4.19 -28.38
CA GLY A 191 5.66 5.03 -28.64
C GLY A 191 5.30 6.37 -29.31
N GLY A 192 4.39 6.35 -30.29
CA GLY A 192 3.89 7.55 -30.98
C GLY A 192 3.04 8.47 -30.08
N ALA A 193 2.35 7.87 -29.12
CA ALA A 193 1.56 8.53 -28.09
C ALA A 193 2.41 9.16 -26.95
N SER A 194 3.73 8.98 -26.97
CA SER A 194 4.67 9.46 -25.94
C SER A 194 5.52 10.63 -26.41
N SER A 195 5.95 11.49 -25.47
CA SER A 195 6.98 12.51 -25.72
C SER A 195 8.37 11.91 -25.91
N ASN A 196 8.60 10.71 -25.38
CA ASN A 196 9.81 9.92 -25.62
C ASN A 196 9.43 8.43 -25.70
N GLY A 197 8.99 7.97 -26.88
CA GLY A 197 8.52 6.60 -27.09
C GLY A 197 9.56 5.52 -26.76
N ALA A 198 10.86 5.86 -26.81
CA ALA A 198 11.89 4.93 -26.37
C ALA A 198 11.83 4.68 -24.86
N ALA A 199 11.42 5.67 -24.06
CA ALA A 199 11.44 5.62 -22.60
C ALA A 199 10.06 5.33 -21.97
N ILE A 200 9.22 4.51 -22.63
CA ILE A 200 7.88 4.16 -22.09
C ILE A 200 7.84 2.79 -21.40
N SER A 201 8.61 1.82 -21.89
CA SER A 201 8.61 0.42 -21.45
C SER A 201 9.96 -0.23 -21.76
N ASP A 202 10.23 -1.40 -21.17
CA ASP A 202 11.36 -2.28 -21.47
C ASP A 202 12.75 -1.68 -21.14
N ARG A 203 12.83 -0.93 -20.04
CA ARG A 203 14.07 -0.27 -19.55
C ARG A 203 14.66 -0.88 -18.28
N GLY A 204 14.10 -2.01 -17.83
CA GLY A 204 14.47 -2.68 -16.59
C GLY A 204 14.09 -1.84 -15.36
N ASN A 205 14.74 -2.09 -14.23
CA ASN A 205 14.40 -1.35 -13.02
C ASN A 205 14.94 0.08 -13.05
N ASP A 206 14.13 1.01 -12.56
CA ASP A 206 14.55 2.37 -12.20
C ASP A 206 14.17 2.65 -10.76
N ASP A 207 14.95 3.51 -10.10
CA ASP A 207 14.85 3.76 -8.67
C ASP A 207 14.53 5.24 -8.41
N SER A 208 13.73 5.50 -7.39
CA SER A 208 13.32 6.84 -6.98
C SER A 208 13.25 6.96 -5.47
N TYR A 209 13.52 8.16 -4.96
CA TYR A 209 13.66 8.46 -3.55
C TYR A 209 12.87 9.73 -3.20
N GLY A 210 12.39 9.81 -1.97
CA GLY A 210 11.70 10.99 -1.47
C GLY A 210 11.69 11.04 0.05
N VAL A 211 11.31 12.18 0.61
CA VAL A 211 11.11 12.34 2.05
C VAL A 211 9.82 13.10 2.29
N GLY A 212 8.98 12.56 3.16
CA GLY A 212 7.78 13.22 3.67
C GLY A 212 7.75 13.27 5.19
N ALA A 213 6.68 13.84 5.72
CA ALA A 213 6.41 13.89 7.15
C ALA A 213 5.09 13.19 7.46
N ARG A 214 5.03 12.49 8.59
CA ARG A 214 3.78 12.03 9.20
C ARG A 214 3.63 12.62 10.59
N ILE A 215 2.49 13.23 10.85
CA ILE A 215 2.12 13.78 12.15
C ILE A 215 1.00 12.92 12.72
N GLY A 216 1.15 12.55 13.99
CA GLY A 216 0.17 11.78 14.72
C GLY A 216 -0.29 12.52 15.97
N TRP A 217 -1.56 12.35 16.33
CA TRP A 217 -2.11 12.73 17.62
C TRP A 217 -2.90 11.55 18.19
N SER A 218 -2.89 11.41 19.51
CA SER A 218 -3.77 10.47 20.19
C SER A 218 -4.16 10.92 21.58
N ALA A 219 -5.32 10.46 22.04
CA ALA A 219 -5.83 10.71 23.38
C ALA A 219 -6.46 9.46 23.98
N LYS A 220 -6.33 9.28 25.30
CA LYS A 220 -7.02 8.28 26.11
C LYS A 220 -7.89 8.97 27.17
N PRO A 221 -9.06 9.54 26.83
CA PRO A 221 -9.87 10.33 27.78
C PRO A 221 -10.25 9.57 29.05
N ASN A 222 -10.33 8.24 28.97
CA ASN A 222 -10.50 7.32 30.08
C ASN A 222 -9.96 5.93 29.67
N ASP A 223 -10.02 4.95 30.58
CA ASP A 223 -9.49 3.60 30.35
C ASP A 223 -10.21 2.80 29.25
N LYS A 224 -11.38 3.26 28.80
CA LYS A 224 -12.18 2.57 27.78
C LYS A 224 -12.02 3.16 26.39
N LEU A 225 -11.61 4.41 26.25
CA LEU A 225 -11.65 5.12 24.97
C LEU A 225 -10.25 5.57 24.57
N THR A 226 -9.84 5.20 23.36
CA THR A 226 -8.69 5.79 22.67
C THR A 226 -9.15 6.46 21.39
N LEU A 227 -8.67 7.68 21.17
CA LEU A 227 -8.88 8.46 19.95
C LEU A 227 -7.53 8.67 19.26
N GLY A 228 -7.55 8.74 17.94
CA GLY A 228 -6.37 8.99 17.14
C GLY A 228 -6.67 9.83 15.91
N ALA A 229 -5.69 10.63 15.50
CA ALA A 229 -5.67 11.32 14.22
C ALA A 229 -4.27 11.21 13.62
N SER A 230 -4.19 11.07 12.30
CA SER A 230 -2.93 10.94 11.59
C SER A 230 -3.00 11.66 10.25
N TYR A 231 -1.89 12.30 9.88
CA TYR A 231 -1.72 12.97 8.61
C TYR A 231 -0.34 12.62 8.05
N SER A 232 -0.28 12.15 6.82
CA SER A 232 0.94 11.91 6.06
C SER A 232 0.98 12.87 4.88
N SER A 233 2.03 13.67 4.79
CA SER A 233 2.23 14.58 3.68
C SER A 233 2.36 13.83 2.36
N LYS A 234 2.01 14.51 1.26
CA LYS A 234 2.48 14.11 -0.07
C LYS A 234 4.02 14.02 -0.07
N ILE A 235 4.57 13.03 -0.75
CA ILE A 235 6.03 12.88 -0.93
C ILE A 235 6.36 13.19 -2.38
N ASN A 236 7.06 14.30 -2.60
CA ASN A 236 7.64 14.60 -3.90
C ASN A 236 8.85 13.70 -4.11
N ALA A 237 8.76 12.74 -5.02
CA ALA A 237 9.82 11.78 -5.25
C ALA A 237 10.71 12.19 -6.42
N SER A 238 11.96 11.71 -6.47
CA SER A 238 12.79 11.88 -7.65
C SER A 238 12.16 11.15 -8.85
N ARG A 239 12.37 11.62 -10.07
CA ARG A 239 11.77 11.01 -11.27
C ARG A 239 12.37 9.64 -11.60
N PHE A 240 11.55 8.74 -12.14
CA PHE A 240 11.97 7.56 -12.88
C PHE A 240 12.46 7.95 -14.28
N LYS A 241 13.73 8.37 -14.38
CA LYS A 241 14.36 8.85 -15.62
C LYS A 241 14.31 7.85 -16.78
N LYS A 242 14.39 6.55 -16.51
CA LYS A 242 14.28 5.51 -17.55
C LYS A 242 12.88 5.41 -18.14
N TYR A 243 11.89 5.92 -17.42
CA TYR A 243 10.47 5.91 -17.78
C TYR A 243 9.93 7.33 -17.98
N GLU A 244 10.80 8.26 -18.43
CA GLU A 244 10.43 9.65 -18.67
C GLU A 244 9.41 9.83 -19.82
N GLY A 245 9.25 8.82 -20.67
CA GLY A 245 8.23 8.77 -21.71
C GLY A 245 6.91 8.17 -21.26
N LEU A 246 6.80 7.66 -20.03
CA LEU A 246 5.59 7.04 -19.49
C LEU A 246 4.84 8.00 -18.57
N PHE A 247 5.44 8.32 -17.43
CA PHE A 247 4.77 9.08 -16.37
C PHE A 247 4.80 10.58 -16.64
N ALA A 248 3.78 11.29 -16.15
CA ALA A 248 3.68 12.73 -16.26
C ALA A 248 4.95 13.43 -15.72
N LYS A 249 5.20 14.65 -16.20
CA LYS A 249 6.38 15.46 -15.82
C LYS A 249 7.71 14.68 -15.96
N GLN A 250 7.84 13.89 -17.03
CA GLN A 250 9.06 13.16 -17.39
C GLN A 250 9.50 12.13 -16.34
N GLY A 251 8.57 11.28 -15.88
CA GLY A 251 8.91 10.21 -14.93
C GLY A 251 8.53 10.50 -13.47
N ASP A 252 7.73 11.53 -13.21
CA ASP A 252 7.32 11.92 -11.85
C ASP A 252 6.30 10.92 -11.29
N PHE A 253 6.55 10.40 -10.09
CA PHE A 253 5.63 9.47 -9.44
C PHE A 253 5.71 9.68 -7.92
N ASP A 254 4.90 10.61 -7.44
CA ASP A 254 4.83 10.97 -6.04
C ASP A 254 4.03 9.93 -5.21
N VAL A 255 4.20 9.96 -3.89
CA VAL A 255 3.27 9.29 -2.96
C VAL A 255 2.21 10.31 -2.55
N PRO A 256 0.91 9.98 -2.60
CA PRO A 256 -0.17 10.92 -2.35
C PRO A 256 -0.25 11.27 -0.86
N GLU A 257 -0.84 12.41 -0.58
CA GLU A 257 -1.25 12.77 0.78
C GLU A 257 -2.30 11.77 1.29
N SER A 258 -2.26 11.50 2.60
CA SER A 258 -3.32 10.74 3.27
C SER A 258 -3.53 11.19 4.70
N TYR A 259 -4.76 11.13 5.18
CA TYR A 259 -5.09 11.51 6.55
C TYR A 259 -6.32 10.76 7.05
N GLY A 260 -6.40 10.60 8.37
CA GLY A 260 -7.45 9.80 8.95
C GLY A 260 -7.64 10.03 10.44
N VAL A 261 -8.74 9.49 10.92
CA VAL A 261 -9.12 9.49 12.34
C VAL A 261 -9.53 8.08 12.74
N GLY A 262 -9.31 7.75 14.01
CA GLY A 262 -9.60 6.44 14.54
C GLY A 262 -10.13 6.50 15.95
N LEU A 263 -10.86 5.46 16.32
CA LEU A 263 -11.40 5.24 17.66
C LEU A 263 -11.21 3.78 18.04
N ASN A 264 -10.83 3.53 19.29
CA ASN A 264 -10.87 2.20 19.90
C ASN A 264 -11.62 2.28 21.23
N TYR A 265 -12.62 1.41 21.42
CA TYR A 265 -13.48 1.39 22.59
C TYR A 265 -13.51 0.03 23.26
N GLN A 266 -13.20 -0.02 24.55
CA GLN A 266 -13.26 -1.20 25.40
C GLN A 266 -14.71 -1.46 25.84
N LEU A 267 -15.38 -2.39 25.17
CA LEU A 267 -16.77 -2.78 25.47
C LEU A 267 -16.88 -3.58 26.77
N THR A 268 -15.97 -4.53 26.97
CA THR A 268 -15.85 -5.35 28.19
C THR A 268 -14.36 -5.51 28.52
N PRO A 269 -13.95 -6.01 29.70
CA PRO A 269 -12.52 -6.24 29.98
C PRO A 269 -11.81 -7.15 28.96
N ALA A 270 -12.55 -8.02 28.26
CA ALA A 270 -12.00 -8.93 27.27
C ALA A 270 -12.25 -8.50 25.81
N LEU A 271 -13.09 -7.50 25.54
CA LEU A 271 -13.49 -7.14 24.17
C LEU A 271 -13.33 -5.64 23.91
N SER A 272 -12.59 -5.31 22.85
CA SER A 272 -12.54 -3.96 22.28
C SER A 272 -13.00 -3.95 20.83
N VAL A 273 -13.51 -2.80 20.40
CA VAL A 273 -13.87 -2.52 19.01
C VAL A 273 -13.15 -1.27 18.55
N ALA A 274 -12.52 -1.34 17.38
CA ALA A 274 -11.84 -0.23 16.76
C ALA A 274 -12.45 0.11 15.40
N THR A 275 -12.43 1.40 15.05
CA THR A 275 -12.88 1.92 13.77
C THR A 275 -11.92 2.98 13.27
N ASP A 276 -11.56 2.93 11.99
CA ASP A 276 -10.74 3.96 11.35
C ASP A 276 -11.45 4.49 10.08
N TYR A 277 -11.27 5.79 9.85
CA TYR A 277 -11.55 6.46 8.58
C TYR A 277 -10.23 7.00 8.02
N LEU A 278 -9.98 6.76 6.74
CA LEU A 278 -8.79 7.26 6.03
C LEU A 278 -9.19 7.83 4.68
N ARG A 279 -8.67 9.02 4.35
CA ARG A 279 -8.71 9.63 3.02
C ARG A 279 -7.35 9.47 2.36
N ILE A 280 -7.33 9.10 1.09
CA ILE A 280 -6.12 9.03 0.25
C ILE A 280 -6.38 9.84 -1.02
N ASN A 281 -5.53 10.85 -1.26
CA ASN A 281 -5.72 11.78 -2.38
C ASN A 281 -4.91 11.35 -3.62
N TYR A 282 -5.31 10.22 -4.24
CA TYR A 282 -4.62 9.70 -5.42
C TYR A 282 -4.60 10.68 -6.60
N SER A 283 -5.65 11.49 -6.74
CA SER A 283 -5.79 12.42 -7.87
C SER A 283 -4.76 13.56 -7.84
N ASP A 284 -4.14 13.84 -6.68
CA ASP A 284 -3.07 14.84 -6.53
C ASP A 284 -1.72 14.39 -7.11
N VAL A 285 -1.59 13.13 -7.53
CA VAL A 285 -0.40 12.60 -8.21
C VAL A 285 -0.72 12.48 -9.69
N ASP A 286 -0.24 13.41 -10.51
CA ASP A 286 -0.57 13.49 -11.95
C ASP A 286 -0.43 12.14 -12.69
N SER A 287 0.63 11.37 -12.42
CA SER A 287 0.86 10.05 -13.05
C SER A 287 -0.12 8.95 -12.64
N VAL A 288 -0.94 9.21 -11.61
CA VAL A 288 -1.98 8.32 -11.10
C VAL A 288 -3.37 8.90 -11.42
N GLY A 289 -3.58 10.19 -11.14
CA GLY A 289 -4.85 10.90 -11.25
C GLY A 289 -5.20 11.41 -12.64
N ASN A 290 -4.23 11.75 -13.50
CA ASN A 290 -4.53 12.22 -14.84
C ASN A 290 -5.28 11.13 -15.61
N LYS A 291 -6.35 11.52 -16.29
CA LYS A 291 -7.16 10.61 -17.09
C LYS A 291 -6.49 10.27 -18.41
N LEU A 292 -6.84 9.12 -18.97
CA LEU A 292 -6.42 8.71 -20.31
C LEU A 292 -6.85 9.73 -21.38
N ASP A 293 -7.96 10.42 -21.18
CA ASP A 293 -8.50 11.47 -22.05
C ASP A 293 -7.48 12.57 -22.41
N GLN A 294 -6.50 12.80 -21.52
CA GLN A 294 -5.41 13.75 -21.77
C GLN A 294 -4.65 13.44 -23.06
N LEU A 295 -4.52 12.16 -23.42
CA LEU A 295 -3.88 11.74 -24.66
C LEU A 295 -4.55 12.36 -25.89
N PHE A 296 -5.88 12.45 -25.87
CA PHE A 296 -6.70 12.97 -26.96
C PHE A 296 -6.92 14.49 -26.87
N ALA A 297 -6.46 15.11 -25.77
CA ALA A 297 -6.35 16.55 -25.62
C ALA A 297 -4.97 17.09 -26.09
N ASN A 298 -4.24 16.32 -26.90
CA ASN A 298 -2.86 16.59 -27.35
C ASN A 298 -1.78 16.54 -26.26
N ASN A 299 -2.06 15.94 -25.09
CA ASN A 299 -1.05 15.71 -24.05
C ASN A 299 -0.50 14.29 -24.14
N LYS A 300 0.69 14.15 -24.72
CA LYS A 300 1.38 12.85 -24.82
C LYS A 300 1.81 12.31 -23.44
N PHE A 301 2.00 11.00 -23.32
CA PHE A 301 2.71 10.41 -22.17
C PHE A 301 4.07 11.10 -21.97
N GLY A 302 4.56 11.20 -20.73
CA GLY A 302 5.82 11.90 -20.42
C GLY A 302 5.71 13.43 -20.30
N THR A 303 4.67 14.05 -20.87
CA THR A 303 4.46 15.51 -20.76
C THR A 303 3.92 15.91 -19.38
N THR A 304 3.87 17.21 -19.07
CA THR A 304 3.39 17.69 -17.76
C THR A 304 1.94 17.29 -17.48
N GLN A 305 1.09 17.33 -18.51
CA GLN A 305 -0.32 16.93 -18.41
C GLN A 305 -0.55 15.53 -19.02
N GLY A 306 0.51 14.73 -19.16
CA GLY A 306 0.40 13.42 -19.78
C GLY A 306 -0.60 12.51 -19.05
N PRO A 307 -1.26 11.59 -19.76
CA PRO A 307 -2.22 10.67 -19.17
C PRO A 307 -1.59 9.82 -18.06
N GLY A 308 -2.39 9.53 -17.03
CA GLY A 308 -2.10 8.61 -15.94
C GLY A 308 -3.15 7.51 -15.89
N PHE A 309 -3.36 6.93 -14.70
CA PHE A 309 -4.34 5.86 -14.51
C PHE A 309 -5.78 6.36 -14.28
N GLY A 310 -6.02 7.68 -14.21
CA GLY A 310 -7.33 8.26 -13.99
C GLY A 310 -7.97 7.90 -12.65
N TRP A 311 -7.17 7.66 -11.62
CA TRP A 311 -7.69 7.29 -10.30
C TRP A 311 -8.29 8.47 -9.56
N ASP A 312 -9.46 8.24 -8.97
CA ASP A 312 -10.05 9.15 -8.00
C ASP A 312 -9.44 8.96 -6.61
N ASP A 313 -9.59 9.99 -5.79
CA ASP A 313 -9.35 9.89 -4.35
C ASP A 313 -10.34 8.92 -3.71
N ILE A 314 -9.90 8.23 -2.67
CA ILE A 314 -10.73 7.23 -1.99
C ILE A 314 -10.86 7.51 -0.50
N ASN A 315 -12.01 7.15 0.04
CA ASN A 315 -12.23 6.99 1.46
C ASN A 315 -12.17 5.51 1.82
N VAL A 316 -11.62 5.21 2.99
CA VAL A 316 -11.45 3.87 3.53
C VAL A 316 -12.06 3.84 4.91
N TYR A 317 -12.92 2.85 5.13
CA TYR A 317 -13.64 2.64 6.37
C TYR A 317 -13.27 1.27 6.91
N LYS A 318 -12.86 1.21 8.18
CA LYS A 318 -12.39 -0.03 8.81
C LYS A 318 -13.11 -0.23 10.12
N ILE A 319 -13.47 -1.46 10.43
CA ILE A 319 -14.01 -1.87 11.73
C ILE A 319 -13.40 -3.21 12.13
N SER A 320 -13.06 -3.36 13.41
CA SER A 320 -12.52 -4.60 13.94
C SER A 320 -12.91 -4.84 15.38
N ALA A 321 -12.93 -6.11 15.78
CA ALA A 321 -13.04 -6.53 17.16
C ALA A 321 -11.78 -7.28 17.58
N THR A 322 -11.27 -6.98 18.78
CA THR A 322 -10.17 -7.70 19.43
C THR A 322 -10.70 -8.32 20.71
N TYR A 323 -10.55 -9.64 20.86
CA TYR A 323 -11.07 -10.42 21.97
C TYR A 323 -9.96 -11.18 22.71
N GLN A 324 -9.80 -10.92 24.01
CA GLN A 324 -8.92 -11.66 24.89
C GLN A 324 -9.60 -12.98 25.29
N ALA A 325 -9.28 -14.06 24.57
CA ALA A 325 -9.91 -15.36 24.76
C ALA A 325 -9.36 -16.13 25.99
N SER A 326 -8.12 -15.85 26.39
CA SER A 326 -7.48 -16.33 27.62
C SER A 326 -6.33 -15.41 28.00
N GLU A 327 -5.63 -15.66 29.12
CA GLU A 327 -4.43 -14.87 29.48
C GLU A 327 -3.33 -14.89 28.40
N LYS A 328 -3.28 -15.93 27.57
CA LYS A 328 -2.24 -16.12 26.55
C LYS A 328 -2.72 -15.98 25.10
N LEU A 329 -4.02 -15.81 24.88
CA LEU A 329 -4.59 -15.81 23.53
C LEU A 329 -5.48 -14.59 23.30
N THR A 330 -5.10 -13.81 22.29
CA THR A 330 -5.92 -12.72 21.74
C THR A 330 -6.38 -13.09 20.33
N LEU A 331 -7.67 -12.98 20.07
CA LEU A 331 -8.29 -13.21 18.76
C LEU A 331 -8.73 -11.88 18.15
N ARG A 332 -8.72 -11.81 16.82
CA ARG A 332 -9.08 -10.61 16.05
C ARG A 332 -9.92 -10.98 14.86
N ALA A 333 -10.86 -10.10 14.53
CA ALA A 333 -11.58 -10.13 13.27
C ALA A 333 -11.91 -8.70 12.85
N GLY A 334 -11.98 -8.45 11.55
CA GLY A 334 -12.37 -7.14 11.04
C GLY A 334 -12.83 -7.16 9.60
N TYR A 335 -13.39 -6.03 9.20
CA TYR A 335 -13.81 -5.73 7.85
C TYR A 335 -13.33 -4.33 7.46
N SER A 336 -12.90 -4.17 6.22
CA SER A 336 -12.67 -2.84 5.64
C SER A 336 -13.29 -2.72 4.26
N TYR A 337 -13.75 -1.51 3.99
CA TYR A 337 -14.31 -1.08 2.71
C TYR A 337 -13.58 0.16 2.22
N ASN A 338 -13.30 0.26 0.92
CA ASN A 338 -12.86 1.49 0.29
C ASN A 338 -13.68 1.82 -0.97
N ASP A 339 -13.73 3.11 -1.28
CA ASP A 339 -14.26 3.59 -2.56
C ASP A 339 -13.47 2.97 -3.73
N GLN A 340 -14.11 2.88 -4.90
CA GLN A 340 -13.49 2.39 -6.13
C GLN A 340 -12.64 3.51 -6.77
N PRO A 341 -11.29 3.40 -6.82
CA PRO A 341 -10.46 4.44 -7.44
C PRO A 341 -10.58 4.44 -8.98
N VAL A 342 -10.82 3.29 -9.60
CA VAL A 342 -10.82 3.15 -11.07
C VAL A 342 -12.22 3.32 -11.63
N LYS A 343 -12.44 4.36 -12.43
CA LYS A 343 -13.70 4.55 -13.15
C LYS A 343 -13.84 3.61 -14.34
N ASN A 344 -15.09 3.31 -14.70
CA ASN A 344 -15.41 2.44 -15.81
C ASN A 344 -14.90 2.93 -17.17
N ASP A 345 -14.68 4.23 -17.35
CA ASP A 345 -14.10 4.82 -18.56
C ASP A 345 -12.56 4.88 -18.55
N GLN A 346 -11.90 4.47 -17.46
CA GLN A 346 -10.44 4.53 -17.29
C GLN A 346 -9.78 3.13 -17.23
N THR A 347 -10.50 2.05 -17.49
CA THR A 347 -10.01 0.69 -17.24
C THR A 347 -8.91 0.22 -18.19
N PHE A 348 -8.74 0.80 -19.39
CA PHE A 348 -7.78 0.33 -20.39
C PHE A 348 -6.31 0.38 -19.94
N LEU A 349 -5.86 1.50 -19.37
CA LEU A 349 -4.50 1.57 -18.78
C LEU A 349 -4.41 0.79 -17.47
N ASN A 350 -5.53 0.67 -16.75
CA ASN A 350 -5.61 -0.06 -15.49
C ASN A 350 -5.55 -1.58 -15.65
N ILE A 351 -5.52 -2.11 -16.88
CA ILE A 351 -5.05 -3.49 -17.12
C ILE A 351 -3.64 -3.68 -16.56
N LEU A 352 -2.74 -2.70 -16.70
CA LEU A 352 -1.39 -2.77 -16.10
C LEU A 352 -1.42 -2.64 -14.58
N ALA A 353 -2.41 -1.91 -14.04
CA ALA A 353 -2.47 -1.44 -12.68
C ALA A 353 -3.84 -1.69 -12.02
N PRO A 354 -4.32 -2.94 -11.92
CA PRO A 354 -5.65 -3.21 -11.41
C PRO A 354 -5.69 -2.94 -9.90
N GLY A 355 -6.27 -1.80 -9.51
CA GLY A 355 -6.48 -1.35 -8.13
C GLY A 355 -7.93 -1.45 -7.68
N VAL A 356 -8.67 -2.45 -8.16
CA VAL A 356 -10.14 -2.47 -8.14
C VAL A 356 -10.78 -3.08 -6.89
N VAL A 357 -9.98 -3.66 -5.99
CA VAL A 357 -10.48 -4.28 -4.75
C VAL A 357 -11.07 -3.21 -3.82
N GLN A 358 -12.22 -3.53 -3.21
CA GLN A 358 -12.91 -2.64 -2.27
C GLN A 358 -13.07 -3.25 -0.88
N GLU A 359 -13.30 -4.56 -0.80
CA GLU A 359 -13.69 -5.22 0.44
C GLU A 359 -12.64 -6.19 0.96
N HIS A 360 -12.35 -6.12 2.25
CA HIS A 360 -11.43 -7.04 2.92
C HIS A 360 -12.05 -7.63 4.17
N LEU A 361 -11.88 -8.93 4.34
CA LEU A 361 -12.20 -9.67 5.56
C LEU A 361 -10.92 -10.16 6.20
N SER A 362 -10.73 -9.85 7.48
CA SER A 362 -9.52 -10.20 8.20
C SER A 362 -9.83 -10.99 9.46
N VAL A 363 -8.96 -11.94 9.77
CA VAL A 363 -8.91 -12.65 11.05
C VAL A 363 -7.47 -12.76 11.52
N GLY A 364 -7.25 -12.82 12.83
CA GLY A 364 -5.91 -13.00 13.37
C GLY A 364 -5.89 -13.49 14.80
N ALA A 365 -4.72 -13.95 15.22
CA ALA A 365 -4.48 -14.42 16.58
C ALA A 365 -3.10 -13.99 17.05
N THR A 366 -2.98 -13.69 18.34
CA THR A 366 -1.68 -13.52 19.03
C THR A 366 -1.61 -14.51 20.17
N TRP A 367 -0.51 -15.26 20.23
CA TRP A 367 -0.17 -16.13 21.33
C TRP A 367 0.97 -15.52 22.15
N GLN A 368 0.71 -15.30 23.43
CA GLN A 368 1.73 -14.91 24.41
C GLN A 368 2.54 -16.14 24.81
N LEU A 369 3.84 -16.14 24.51
CA LEU A 369 4.75 -17.25 24.84
C LEU A 369 5.18 -17.17 26.32
N ASP A 370 5.57 -15.97 26.74
CA ASP A 370 5.93 -15.58 28.11
C ASP A 370 5.64 -14.09 28.30
N ASP A 371 6.04 -13.45 29.40
CA ASP A 371 5.72 -12.04 29.68
C ASP A 371 6.35 -11.03 28.68
N GLN A 372 7.35 -11.44 27.92
CA GLN A 372 8.11 -10.58 27.00
C GLN A 372 7.85 -10.91 25.52
N GLN A 373 7.43 -12.13 25.21
CA GLN A 373 7.40 -12.65 23.85
C GLN A 373 6.00 -13.03 23.38
N ASN A 374 5.67 -12.66 22.15
CA ASN A 374 4.46 -13.16 21.48
C ASN A 374 4.68 -13.41 19.99
N VAL A 375 3.87 -14.32 19.45
CA VAL A 375 3.77 -14.61 18.02
C VAL A 375 2.37 -14.26 17.57
N SER A 376 2.26 -13.61 16.41
CA SER A 376 0.96 -13.30 15.80
C SER A 376 0.86 -13.91 14.41
N VAL A 377 -0.36 -14.31 14.06
CA VAL A 377 -0.72 -14.72 12.70
C VAL A 377 -1.94 -13.92 12.26
N ALA A 378 -2.00 -13.58 10.98
CA ALA A 378 -3.17 -12.95 10.39
C ALA A 378 -3.43 -13.48 8.99
N TYR A 379 -4.71 -13.65 8.67
CA TYR A 379 -5.17 -13.93 7.33
C TYR A 379 -6.15 -12.84 6.90
N THR A 380 -6.04 -12.41 5.65
CA THR A 380 -6.99 -11.47 5.04
C THR A 380 -7.34 -11.94 3.64
N HIS A 381 -8.63 -11.96 3.35
CA HIS A 381 -9.15 -12.19 2.02
C HIS A 381 -9.77 -10.90 1.51
N ALA A 382 -9.28 -10.43 0.37
CA ALA A 382 -9.94 -9.35 -0.35
C ALA A 382 -10.92 -9.95 -1.35
N LEU A 383 -12.18 -9.54 -1.26
CA LEU A 383 -13.25 -10.11 -2.07
C LEU A 383 -13.04 -9.78 -3.54
N LYS A 384 -13.53 -10.67 -4.41
CA LYS A 384 -13.43 -10.46 -5.86
C LYS A 384 -14.28 -9.27 -6.24
N GLU A 385 -13.65 -8.25 -6.78
CA GLU A 385 -14.31 -7.09 -7.38
C GLU A 385 -14.09 -7.08 -8.89
N THR A 386 -15.09 -6.59 -9.63
CA THR A 386 -15.02 -6.42 -11.07
C THR A 386 -15.49 -5.02 -11.46
N VAL A 387 -14.63 -4.26 -12.14
CA VAL A 387 -15.00 -3.02 -12.82
C VAL A 387 -15.21 -3.33 -14.29
N GLN A 388 -16.45 -3.20 -14.74
CA GLN A 388 -16.82 -3.33 -16.15
C GLN A 388 -16.47 -2.03 -16.88
N GLY A 389 -15.77 -2.15 -18.00
CA GLY A 389 -15.44 -1.01 -18.85
C GLY A 389 -16.70 -0.38 -19.46
N ASN A 390 -16.68 0.93 -19.66
CA ASN A 390 -17.68 1.65 -20.44
C ASN A 390 -17.04 2.75 -21.30
N ASN A 391 -16.99 2.56 -22.60
CA ASN A 391 -16.18 3.32 -23.56
C ASN A 391 -14.73 3.46 -23.09
N SER A 392 -14.20 2.39 -22.51
CA SER A 392 -12.92 2.42 -21.77
C SER A 392 -11.69 2.30 -22.66
N ILE A 393 -11.82 1.67 -23.82
CA ILE A 393 -10.75 1.61 -24.83
C ILE A 393 -11.02 2.73 -25.84
N PRO A 394 -10.09 3.67 -26.03
CA PRO A 394 -10.29 4.76 -26.99
C PRO A 394 -10.38 4.26 -28.44
N ALA A 395 -11.05 5.05 -29.30
CA ALA A 395 -11.24 4.69 -30.71
C ALA A 395 -9.92 4.48 -31.47
N ASP A 396 -8.89 5.27 -31.16
CA ASP A 396 -7.54 5.14 -31.75
C ASP A 396 -6.87 3.80 -31.38
N PHE A 397 -7.32 3.16 -30.30
CA PHE A 397 -6.94 1.81 -29.87
C PHE A 397 -7.98 0.75 -30.25
N GLY A 398 -8.87 1.04 -31.19
CA GLY A 398 -9.86 0.09 -31.72
C GLY A 398 -11.19 0.06 -30.97
N GLY A 399 -11.40 0.90 -29.96
CA GLY A 399 -12.66 0.96 -29.20
C GLY A 399 -12.92 -0.29 -28.35
N GLY A 400 -14.12 -0.36 -27.77
CA GLY A 400 -14.58 -1.48 -26.95
C GLY A 400 -14.28 -1.29 -25.46
N GLU A 401 -14.29 -2.40 -24.72
CA GLU A 401 -14.19 -2.41 -23.27
C GLU A 401 -13.05 -3.25 -22.72
N ALA A 402 -12.41 -2.74 -21.67
CA ALA A 402 -11.53 -3.48 -20.79
C ALA A 402 -12.22 -3.68 -19.43
N ASN A 403 -12.49 -4.92 -19.05
CA ASN A 403 -13.03 -5.27 -17.74
C ASN A 403 -11.88 -5.74 -16.84
N LEU A 404 -11.87 -5.30 -15.59
CA LEU A 404 -10.81 -5.61 -14.63
C LEU A 404 -11.41 -6.37 -13.46
N SER A 405 -10.80 -7.49 -13.08
CA SER A 405 -11.18 -8.23 -11.88
C SER A 405 -10.00 -8.52 -10.99
N MET A 406 -10.20 -8.42 -9.68
CA MET A 406 -9.14 -8.73 -8.72
C MET A 406 -9.70 -9.34 -7.43
N SER A 407 -9.02 -10.35 -6.90
CA SER A 407 -9.18 -10.84 -5.52
C SER A 407 -7.81 -11.09 -4.90
N GLN A 408 -7.72 -11.22 -3.57
CA GLN A 408 -6.42 -11.32 -2.91
C GLN A 408 -6.44 -12.19 -1.67
N ASN A 409 -5.31 -12.80 -1.37
CA ASN A 409 -5.03 -13.51 -0.13
C ASN A 409 -3.76 -12.94 0.52
N ILE A 410 -3.82 -12.68 1.81
CA ILE A 410 -2.72 -12.11 2.59
C ILE A 410 -2.53 -12.97 3.84
N LEU A 411 -1.33 -13.50 4.05
CA LEU A 411 -0.98 -14.31 5.22
C LEU A 411 0.25 -13.70 5.90
N GLY A 412 0.09 -13.24 7.14
CA GLY A 412 1.15 -12.61 7.93
C GLY A 412 1.53 -13.45 9.14
N VAL A 413 2.83 -13.49 9.46
CA VAL A 413 3.36 -14.00 10.73
C VAL A 413 4.29 -12.96 11.31
N SER A 414 4.17 -12.66 12.61
CA SER A 414 5.10 -11.76 13.29
C SER A 414 5.54 -12.30 14.64
N TYR A 415 6.70 -11.83 15.07
CA TYR A 415 7.26 -12.04 16.39
C TYR A 415 7.52 -10.70 17.06
N SER A 416 7.17 -10.60 18.33
CA SER A 416 7.35 -9.41 19.16
C SER A 416 8.16 -9.75 20.41
N LEU A 417 9.10 -8.88 20.76
CA LEU A 417 9.92 -8.98 21.98
C LEU A 417 9.87 -7.64 22.73
N ASN A 418 9.33 -7.67 23.94
CA ASN A 418 9.33 -6.56 24.89
C ASN A 418 10.55 -6.67 25.83
N PHE A 419 11.11 -5.56 26.27
CA PHE A 419 12.34 -5.49 27.09
C PHE A 419 12.13 -4.82 28.45
#